data_AF-A0A3D1IF11-F1
#
_entry.id   AF-A0A3D1IF11-F1
#
_cell.length_a   1.000
_cell.length_b   1.000
_cell.length_c   1.000
_cell.angle_alpha   90.00
_cell.angle_beta   90.00
_cell.angle_gamma   90.00
#
_symmetry.space_group_name_H-M   'P 1'
#
loop_
_entity.id
_entity.type
_entity.pdbx_description
1 polymer ?
#
loop_
_entity_poly.entity_id
_entity_poly.type
_entity_poly.pdbx_seq_one_letter_code
_entity_poly.pdbx_strand_id
1 'polypeptide(L)'
;MSPKATPHPTPVEKPLMSMLSSRFAQSSAAIISLACLSLGATPSLAQPPIVQPGAPGEPSRLISSTEASDLAGIGFTDADVKFMQGMISHHAQAIEMTEFLAMRSNSDGMRRLAQRIEISQEDEIAMMQAWLRARGQTVPAPDSHHGPGWEPMPGMLTAEEMDRLEQARAGEFD
;
A
#
# COMPACT_ATOMS: atom_id res chain seq x y z
N MET A 1 -53.13 8.17 -3.34
CA MET A 1 -53.17 6.86 -4.04
C MET A 1 -51.91 6.09 -3.70
N SER A 2 -52.02 5.04 -2.89
CA SER A 2 -51.05 3.92 -2.80
C SER A 2 -51.72 2.68 -3.42
N PRO A 3 -51.02 1.56 -3.61
CA PRO A 3 -49.78 1.29 -4.34
C PRO A 3 -50.00 0.14 -5.36
N LYS A 4 -49.00 -0.25 -6.17
CA LYS A 4 -48.98 -1.61 -6.74
C LYS A 4 -47.58 -2.20 -6.66
N ALA A 5 -47.39 -3.03 -5.64
CA ALA A 5 -46.25 -3.91 -5.47
C ALA A 5 -46.28 -5.01 -6.53
N THR A 6 -45.14 -5.27 -7.16
CA THR A 6 -44.91 -6.42 -8.04
C THR A 6 -44.59 -7.67 -7.19
N PRO A 7 -45.11 -8.85 -7.54
CA PRO A 7 -44.90 -10.06 -6.74
C PRO A 7 -43.48 -10.63 -6.89
N HIS A 8 -42.91 -11.06 -5.77
CA HIS A 8 -41.72 -11.90 -5.68
C HIS A 8 -42.00 -13.33 -6.19
N PRO A 9 -41.05 -13.98 -6.89
CA PRO A 9 -41.18 -15.40 -7.23
C PRO A 9 -40.94 -16.29 -6.01
N THR A 10 -41.83 -17.27 -5.82
CA THR A 10 -41.75 -18.33 -4.80
C THR A 10 -40.64 -19.33 -5.10
N PRO A 11 -39.93 -19.87 -4.08
CA PRO A 11 -38.92 -20.92 -4.28
C PRO A 11 -39.57 -22.26 -4.63
N VAL A 12 -39.00 -22.95 -5.62
CA VAL A 12 -39.36 -24.31 -6.02
C VAL A 12 -38.71 -25.30 -5.04
N GLU A 13 -39.52 -25.97 -4.23
CA GLU A 13 -39.07 -27.10 -3.41
C GLU A 13 -38.75 -28.32 -4.29
N LYS A 14 -37.55 -28.87 -4.13
CA LYS A 14 -37.15 -30.14 -4.76
C LYS A 14 -37.59 -31.29 -3.85
N PRO A 15 -38.17 -32.37 -4.40
CA PRO A 15 -38.65 -33.48 -3.59
C PRO A 15 -37.49 -34.29 -3.00
N LEU A 16 -37.67 -34.62 -1.72
CA LEU A 16 -36.84 -35.45 -0.87
C LEU A 16 -36.89 -36.91 -1.33
N MET A 17 -35.84 -37.41 -1.99
CA MET A 17 -35.64 -38.86 -2.16
C MET A 17 -34.87 -39.40 -0.95
N SER A 18 -35.63 -39.75 0.10
CA SER A 18 -35.28 -40.83 1.01
C SER A 18 -35.40 -42.13 0.25
N MET A 19 -34.41 -43.03 0.35
CA MET A 19 -34.63 -44.45 0.68
C MET A 19 -33.33 -45.28 0.58
N LEU A 20 -33.23 -46.23 1.51
CA LEU A 20 -32.55 -47.54 1.45
C LEU A 20 -31.05 -47.58 1.81
N SER A 21 -30.85 -47.60 3.13
CA SER A 21 -29.78 -48.34 3.81
C SER A 21 -29.76 -49.82 3.40
N SER A 22 -28.64 -50.28 2.82
CA SER A 22 -28.34 -51.71 2.66
C SER A 22 -27.21 -52.10 3.61
N ARG A 23 -27.57 -52.87 4.65
CA ARG A 23 -26.61 -53.54 5.54
C ARG A 23 -26.17 -54.83 4.85
N PHE A 24 -24.96 -54.84 4.27
CA PHE A 24 -24.33 -56.10 3.86
C PHE A 24 -23.58 -56.70 5.05
N ALA A 25 -23.90 -57.97 5.28
CA ALA A 25 -23.46 -58.79 6.40
C ALA A 25 -21.95 -59.07 6.39
N GLN A 26 -21.40 -59.19 7.59
CA GLN A 26 -20.08 -59.72 7.91
C GLN A 26 -19.83 -61.10 7.29
N SER A 27 -18.64 -61.33 6.75
CA SER A 27 -18.00 -62.65 6.76
C SER A 27 -16.48 -62.50 6.74
N SER A 28 -15.86 -63.25 7.66
CA SER A 28 -14.49 -63.16 8.13
C SER A 28 -13.44 -63.59 7.10
N ALA A 29 -12.31 -62.89 7.07
CA ALA A 29 -11.02 -63.48 6.77
C ALA A 29 -9.92 -62.67 7.47
N ALA A 30 -9.35 -63.26 8.52
CA ALA A 30 -8.14 -62.77 9.15
C ALA A 30 -6.97 -62.96 8.17
N ILE A 31 -6.39 -61.87 7.68
CA ILE A 31 -5.07 -61.86 7.06
C ILE A 31 -4.18 -61.04 7.99
N ILE A 32 -3.28 -61.76 8.66
CA ILE A 32 -2.20 -61.20 9.45
C ILE A 32 -1.23 -60.54 8.47
N SER A 33 -1.40 -59.23 8.23
CA SER A 33 -0.33 -58.40 7.69
C SER A 33 0.40 -57.77 8.87
N LEU A 34 1.46 -58.44 9.32
CA LEU A 34 2.50 -57.79 10.13
C LEU A 34 3.29 -56.87 9.18
N ALA A 35 2.70 -55.71 8.87
CA ALA A 35 3.38 -54.64 8.18
C ALA A 35 4.36 -54.03 9.18
N CYS A 36 5.66 -54.17 8.89
CA CYS A 36 6.73 -53.50 9.61
C CYS A 36 6.41 -52.00 9.75
N LEU A 37 6.03 -51.56 10.94
CA LEU A 37 6.12 -50.16 11.35
C LEU A 37 7.61 -49.83 11.55
N SER A 38 8.36 -49.72 10.45
CA SER A 38 9.54 -48.88 10.46
C SER A 38 9.03 -47.44 10.44
N LEU A 39 8.85 -46.88 11.63
CA LEU A 39 8.68 -45.45 11.85
C LEU A 39 9.97 -44.77 11.37
N GLY A 40 10.08 -44.58 10.05
CA GLY A 40 11.14 -43.79 9.46
C GLY A 40 10.96 -42.39 10.00
N ALA A 41 11.89 -41.95 10.85
CA ALA A 41 12.00 -40.54 11.20
C ALA A 41 12.15 -39.77 9.88
N THR A 42 11.09 -39.11 9.43
CA THR A 42 11.19 -38.14 8.35
C THR A 42 12.24 -37.13 8.79
N PRO A 43 13.34 -36.91 8.04
CA PRO A 43 14.23 -35.82 8.38
C PRO A 43 13.40 -34.54 8.35
N SER A 44 13.31 -33.85 9.48
CA SER A 44 12.77 -32.50 9.54
C SER A 44 13.63 -31.68 8.59
N LEU A 45 13.12 -31.38 7.38
CA LEU A 45 13.80 -30.48 6.47
C LEU A 45 14.00 -29.18 7.23
N ALA A 46 15.26 -28.82 7.47
CA ALA A 46 15.59 -27.56 8.13
C ALA A 46 14.91 -26.43 7.36
N GLN A 47 14.12 -25.61 8.05
CA GLN A 47 13.46 -24.50 7.39
C GLN A 47 14.53 -23.57 6.77
N PRO A 48 14.32 -23.07 5.54
CA PRO A 48 15.25 -22.13 4.94
C PRO A 48 15.39 -20.90 5.86
N PRO A 49 16.61 -20.37 6.03
CA PRO A 49 16.84 -19.24 6.93
C PRO A 49 16.10 -18.00 6.45
N ILE A 50 15.43 -17.30 7.37
CA ILE A 50 14.79 -16.01 7.09
C ILE A 50 15.83 -14.91 7.35
N VAL A 51 16.12 -14.12 6.32
CA VAL A 51 17.10 -13.03 6.37
C VAL A 51 16.37 -11.71 6.38
N GLN A 52 16.65 -10.88 7.39
CA GLN A 52 16.25 -9.48 7.40
C GLN A 52 17.42 -8.62 6.90
N PRO A 53 17.27 -7.92 5.76
CA PRO A 53 18.25 -6.94 5.32
C PRO A 53 18.44 -5.83 6.37
N GLY A 54 19.68 -5.38 6.54
CA GLY A 54 19.99 -4.16 7.28
C GLY A 54 19.61 -2.90 6.48
N ALA A 55 19.85 -1.72 7.08
CA ALA A 55 19.86 -0.46 6.34
C ALA A 55 20.92 -0.48 5.21
N PRO A 56 20.86 0.42 4.22
CA PRO A 56 21.90 0.53 3.21
C PRO A 56 23.30 0.67 3.83
N GLY A 57 24.18 -0.31 3.55
CA GLY A 57 25.54 -0.36 4.12
C GLY A 57 25.68 -1.18 5.41
N GLU A 58 24.57 -1.58 6.04
CA GLU A 58 24.56 -2.42 7.25
C GLU A 58 24.42 -3.92 6.91
N PRO A 59 24.99 -4.82 7.72
CA PRO A 59 24.89 -6.26 7.48
C PRO A 59 23.47 -6.79 7.74
N SER A 60 23.08 -7.81 6.99
CA SER A 60 21.84 -8.55 7.22
C SER A 60 21.91 -9.40 8.48
N ARG A 61 20.75 -9.67 9.09
CA ARG A 61 20.64 -10.58 10.25
C ARG A 61 19.68 -11.74 9.98
N LEU A 62 19.91 -12.87 10.64
CA LEU A 62 18.98 -14.00 10.64
C LEU A 62 17.90 -13.78 11.70
N ILE A 63 16.64 -14.01 11.33
CA ILE A 63 15.49 -13.88 12.24
C ILE A 63 14.72 -15.20 12.33
N SER A 64 14.01 -15.39 13.44
CA SER A 64 13.11 -16.54 13.60
C SER A 64 11.82 -16.37 12.78
N SER A 65 11.09 -17.46 12.54
CA SER A 65 9.79 -17.40 11.87
C SER A 65 8.74 -16.64 12.69
N THR A 66 8.81 -16.72 14.02
CA THR A 66 7.96 -15.92 14.93
C THR A 66 8.28 -14.44 14.79
N GLU A 67 9.55 -14.06 14.87
CA GLU A 67 9.97 -12.66 14.71
C GLU A 67 9.61 -12.11 13.32
N ALA A 68 9.77 -12.90 12.27
CA ALA A 68 9.34 -12.52 10.92
C ALA A 68 7.82 -12.28 10.83
N SER A 69 7.03 -13.09 11.52
CA SER A 69 5.57 -12.95 11.57
C SER A 69 5.15 -11.70 12.35
N ASP A 70 5.82 -11.44 13.48
CA ASP A 70 5.58 -10.24 14.29
C ASP A 70 5.92 -8.96 13.51
N LEU A 71 7.05 -8.96 12.79
CA LEU A 71 7.45 -7.86 11.90
C LEU A 71 6.46 -7.66 10.74
N ALA A 72 5.95 -8.73 10.15
CA ALA A 72 4.91 -8.65 9.11
C ALA A 72 3.58 -8.11 9.64
N GLY A 73 3.34 -8.19 10.94
CA GLY A 73 2.19 -7.57 11.62
C GLY A 73 2.33 -6.05 11.81
N ILE A 74 3.51 -5.47 11.61
CA ILE A 74 3.71 -4.01 11.66
C ILE A 74 3.04 -3.40 10.43
N GLY A 75 1.94 -2.67 10.65
CA GLY A 75 1.19 -2.05 9.55
C GLY A 75 1.86 -0.80 8.97
N PHE A 76 2.57 -0.03 9.81
CA PHE A 76 3.36 1.14 9.42
C PHE A 76 4.33 1.50 10.57
N THR A 77 5.32 2.32 10.25
CA THR A 77 6.34 2.83 11.18
C THR A 77 6.24 4.35 11.30
N ASP A 78 6.87 4.92 12.32
CA ASP A 78 6.98 6.39 12.46
C ASP A 78 7.72 7.01 11.26
N ALA A 79 8.63 6.27 10.64
CA ALA A 79 9.33 6.72 9.43
C ALA A 79 8.36 6.87 8.25
N ASP A 80 7.40 5.94 8.09
CA ASP A 80 6.37 6.05 7.07
C ASP A 80 5.48 7.29 7.32
N VAL A 81 5.11 7.55 8.58
CA VAL A 81 4.33 8.75 8.92
C VAL A 81 5.09 10.02 8.54
N LYS A 82 6.36 10.13 8.94
CA LYS A 82 7.20 11.30 8.63
C LYS A 82 7.41 11.47 7.13
N PHE A 83 7.62 10.36 6.40
CA PHE A 83 7.75 10.38 4.96
C PHE A 83 6.47 10.93 4.30
N MET A 84 5.30 10.41 4.67
CA MET A 84 4.02 10.85 4.11
C MET A 84 3.73 12.32 4.43
N GLN A 85 4.04 12.78 5.64
CA GLN A 85 3.88 14.17 6.04
C GLN A 85 4.83 15.11 5.28
N GLY A 86 6.10 14.72 5.14
CA GLY A 86 7.09 15.48 4.39
C GLY A 86 6.77 15.54 2.89
N MET A 87 6.35 14.43 2.30
CA MET A 87 6.05 14.34 0.86
C MET A 87 4.81 15.14 0.46
N ILE A 88 3.83 15.32 1.34
CA ILE A 88 2.71 16.24 1.09
C ILE A 88 3.22 17.66 0.82
N SER A 89 4.14 18.14 1.65
CA SER A 89 4.70 19.50 1.50
C SER A 89 5.66 19.58 0.31
N HIS A 90 6.41 18.52 0.04
CA HIS A 90 7.32 18.41 -1.13
C HIS A 90 6.55 18.49 -2.45
N HIS A 91 5.46 17.74 -2.57
CA HIS A 91 4.59 17.80 -3.75
C HIS A 91 3.89 19.14 -3.89
N ALA A 92 3.51 19.78 -2.77
CA ALA A 92 2.90 21.10 -2.82
C ALA A 92 3.83 22.17 -3.42
N GLN A 93 5.13 22.18 -3.06
CA GLN A 93 6.09 23.08 -3.70
C GLN A 93 6.25 22.77 -5.19
N ALA A 94 6.24 21.49 -5.59
CA ALA A 94 6.29 21.13 -7.00
C ALA A 94 5.09 21.68 -7.77
N ILE A 95 3.89 21.65 -7.18
CA ILE A 95 2.68 22.25 -7.77
C ILE A 95 2.82 23.78 -7.86
N GLU A 96 3.30 24.46 -6.81
CA GLU A 96 3.55 25.90 -6.83
C GLU A 96 4.51 26.30 -7.98
N MET A 97 5.58 25.54 -8.19
CA MET A 97 6.49 25.75 -9.33
C MET A 97 5.77 25.61 -10.68
N THR A 98 4.79 24.69 -10.79
CA THR A 98 4.05 24.51 -12.05
C THR A 98 3.13 25.67 -12.39
N GLU A 99 2.57 26.36 -11.39
CA GLU A 99 1.68 27.52 -11.59
C GLU A 99 2.40 28.67 -12.32
N PHE A 100 3.71 28.79 -12.11
CA PHE A 100 4.55 29.79 -12.75
C PHE A 100 4.63 29.67 -14.27
N LEU A 101 4.51 28.45 -14.82
CA LEU A 101 4.64 28.21 -16.25
C LEU A 101 3.61 28.98 -17.07
N ALA A 102 2.42 29.19 -16.53
CA ALA A 102 1.32 29.85 -17.23
C ALA A 102 1.74 31.24 -17.76
N MET A 103 2.52 31.98 -16.97
CA MET A 103 2.94 33.34 -17.27
C MET A 103 4.42 33.45 -17.70
N ARG A 104 5.23 32.43 -17.43
CA ARG A 104 6.71 32.55 -17.53
C ARG A 104 7.34 31.69 -18.61
N SER A 105 6.73 30.57 -19.00
CA SER A 105 7.25 29.69 -20.04
C SER A 105 6.71 30.06 -21.43
N ASN A 106 7.53 29.94 -22.48
CA ASN A 106 7.08 30.02 -23.88
C ASN A 106 6.95 28.64 -24.53
N SER A 107 7.18 27.57 -23.77
CA SER A 107 7.21 26.20 -24.28
C SER A 107 5.90 25.48 -23.99
N ASP A 108 5.17 25.14 -25.07
CA ASP A 108 3.99 24.27 -24.96
C ASP A 108 4.34 22.89 -24.39
N GLY A 109 5.57 22.42 -24.61
CA GLY A 109 6.08 21.18 -24.02
C GLY A 109 6.17 21.27 -22.50
N MET A 110 6.69 22.38 -21.98
CA MET A 110 6.79 22.62 -20.54
C MET A 110 5.42 22.80 -19.90
N ARG A 111 4.51 23.54 -20.53
CA ARG A 111 3.13 23.67 -20.06
C ARG A 111 2.40 22.33 -19.95
N ARG A 112 2.60 21.42 -20.92
CA ARG A 112 2.05 20.05 -20.84
C ARG A 112 2.71 19.21 -19.76
N LEU A 113 4.02 19.35 -19.55
CA LEU A 113 4.70 18.65 -18.46
C LEU A 113 4.17 19.13 -17.10
N ALA A 114 4.02 20.44 -16.92
CA ALA A 114 3.47 21.05 -15.72
C ALA A 114 2.07 20.52 -15.40
N GLN A 115 1.15 20.50 -16.37
CA GLN A 115 -0.19 19.93 -16.18
C GLN A 115 -0.14 18.45 -15.73
N ARG A 116 0.77 17.66 -16.29
CA ARG A 116 0.92 16.25 -15.88
C ARG A 116 1.45 16.13 -14.45
N ILE A 117 2.40 16.99 -14.08
CA ILE A 117 2.95 17.05 -12.72
C ILE A 117 1.84 17.45 -11.75
N GLU A 118 1.14 18.55 -11.99
CA GLU A 118 0.03 19.05 -11.18
C GLU A 118 -0.97 17.93 -10.88
N ILE A 119 -1.53 17.30 -11.93
CA ILE A 119 -2.51 16.23 -11.78
C ILE A 119 -1.95 15.05 -10.96
N SER A 120 -0.75 14.57 -11.26
CA SER A 120 -0.19 13.43 -10.53
C SER A 120 0.11 13.75 -9.08
N GLN A 121 0.66 14.94 -8.81
CA GLN A 121 1.07 15.34 -7.47
C GLN A 121 -0.15 15.63 -6.58
N GLU A 122 -1.23 16.20 -7.13
CA GLU A 122 -2.50 16.37 -6.41
C GLU A 122 -3.11 15.03 -5.98
N ASP A 123 -3.14 14.05 -6.89
CA ASP A 123 -3.63 12.70 -6.60
C ASP A 123 -2.77 12.01 -5.52
N GLU A 124 -1.45 12.15 -5.60
CA GLU A 124 -0.52 11.59 -4.60
C GLU A 124 -0.67 12.28 -3.23
N ILE A 125 -0.85 13.61 -3.20
CA ILE A 125 -1.19 14.33 -1.96
C ILE A 125 -2.48 13.78 -1.36
N ALA A 126 -3.55 13.63 -2.16
CA ALA A 126 -4.83 13.14 -1.69
C ALA A 126 -4.70 11.72 -1.11
N MET A 127 -3.94 10.84 -1.79
CA MET A 127 -3.63 9.50 -1.30
C MET A 127 -2.89 9.55 0.04
N MET A 128 -1.84 10.37 0.17
CA MET A 128 -1.06 10.46 1.40
C MET A 128 -1.88 11.00 2.57
N GLN A 129 -2.68 12.02 2.33
CA GLN A 129 -3.60 12.55 3.34
C GLN A 129 -4.61 11.50 3.78
N ALA A 130 -5.20 10.75 2.85
CA ALA A 130 -6.13 9.67 3.18
C ALA A 130 -5.44 8.55 4.00
N TRP A 131 -4.21 8.19 3.63
CA TRP A 131 -3.41 7.20 4.33
C TRP A 131 -3.13 7.60 5.79
N LEU A 132 -2.80 8.87 6.03
CA LEU A 132 -2.57 9.44 7.37
C LEU A 132 -3.86 9.47 8.19
N ARG A 133 -4.97 9.96 7.62
CA ARG A 133 -6.28 10.01 8.30
C ARG A 133 -6.74 8.62 8.72
N ALA A 134 -6.61 7.63 7.84
CA ALA A 134 -7.00 6.25 8.12
C ALA A 134 -6.22 5.62 9.30
N ARG A 135 -5.06 6.19 9.65
CA ARG A 135 -4.18 5.72 10.74
C ARG A 135 -4.18 6.67 11.94
N GLY A 136 -5.11 7.64 11.98
CA GLY A 136 -5.22 8.62 13.06
C GLY A 136 -4.00 9.54 13.19
N GLN A 137 -3.21 9.70 12.12
CA GLN A 137 -2.03 10.54 12.11
C GLN A 137 -2.37 11.98 11.75
N THR A 138 -1.56 12.92 12.22
CA THR A 138 -1.67 14.33 11.84
C THR A 138 -1.45 14.49 10.34
N VAL A 139 -2.35 15.21 9.69
CA VAL A 139 -2.24 15.60 8.28
C VAL A 139 -1.76 17.05 8.22
N PRO A 140 -0.55 17.32 7.70
CA PRO A 140 -0.08 18.68 7.52
C PRO A 140 -0.89 19.38 6.42
N ALA A 141 -0.97 20.71 6.52
CA ALA A 141 -1.47 21.52 5.42
C ALA A 141 -0.44 21.49 4.26
N PRO A 142 -0.85 21.48 2.98
CA PRO A 142 0.10 21.45 1.86
C PRO A 142 1.14 22.61 1.88
N ASP A 143 0.74 23.77 2.36
CA ASP A 143 1.56 24.99 2.51
C ASP A 143 2.45 25.00 3.77
N SER A 144 2.51 23.89 4.53
CA SER A 144 3.28 23.81 5.77
C SER A 144 4.80 24.02 5.57
N HIS A 145 5.29 23.96 4.33
CA HIS A 145 6.70 24.17 4.01
C HIS A 145 7.18 25.62 4.20
N HIS A 146 6.28 26.60 4.36
CA HIS A 146 6.64 27.98 4.71
C HIS A 146 6.66 28.23 6.23
N GLY A 147 6.33 27.22 7.04
CA GLY A 147 6.21 27.36 8.49
C GLY A 147 7.56 27.45 9.23
N PRO A 148 7.65 28.22 10.34
CA PRO A 148 8.85 28.25 11.17
C PRO A 148 9.12 26.88 11.81
N GLY A 149 10.35 26.39 11.71
CA GLY A 149 10.77 25.10 12.27
C GLY A 149 10.49 23.88 11.38
N TRP A 150 10.11 24.09 10.12
CA TRP A 150 10.00 23.03 9.13
C TRP A 150 11.38 22.67 8.55
N GLU A 151 11.70 21.37 8.48
CA GLU A 151 12.94 20.88 7.88
C GLU A 151 12.69 20.42 6.43
N PRO A 152 13.42 20.95 5.44
CA PRO A 152 13.24 20.57 4.06
C PRO A 152 13.57 19.12 3.77
N MET A 153 12.63 18.44 3.11
CA MET A 153 12.92 17.21 2.42
C MET A 153 13.98 17.47 1.34
N PRO A 154 14.92 16.53 1.10
CA PRO A 154 15.95 16.70 0.07
C PRO A 154 15.35 17.05 -1.30
N GLY A 155 15.98 18.02 -1.97
CA GLY A 155 15.60 18.44 -3.31
C GLY A 155 14.53 19.52 -3.40
N MET A 156 13.98 19.99 -2.27
CA MET A 156 13.16 21.21 -2.28
C MET A 156 14.00 22.45 -2.57
N LEU A 157 13.40 23.40 -3.27
CA LEU A 157 13.95 24.74 -3.45
C LEU A 157 13.84 25.53 -2.15
N THR A 158 14.89 26.28 -1.84
CA THR A 158 14.86 27.32 -0.81
C THR A 158 13.92 28.46 -1.22
N ALA A 159 13.51 29.31 -0.26
CA ALA A 159 12.71 30.49 -0.56
C ALA A 159 13.40 31.42 -1.58
N GLU A 160 14.71 31.62 -1.45
CA GLU A 160 15.51 32.41 -2.40
C GLU A 160 15.57 31.77 -3.80
N GLU A 161 15.51 30.45 -3.90
CA GLU A 161 15.43 29.75 -5.18
C GLU A 161 14.04 29.84 -5.81
N MET A 162 12.97 29.74 -5.01
CA MET A 162 11.61 29.97 -5.47
C MET A 162 11.43 31.41 -5.98
N ASP A 163 11.95 32.41 -5.27
CA ASP A 163 11.94 33.81 -5.70
C ASP A 163 12.69 34.01 -7.02
N ARG A 164 13.84 33.35 -7.18
CA ARG A 164 14.62 33.40 -8.43
C ARG A 164 13.86 32.74 -9.59
N LEU A 165 13.26 31.58 -9.36
CA LEU A 165 12.42 30.90 -10.35
C LEU A 165 11.22 31.77 -10.73
N GLU A 166 10.60 32.43 -9.76
CA GLU A 166 9.50 33.36 -9.98
C GLU A 166 9.92 34.59 -10.80
N GLN A 167 11.19 35.01 -10.75
CA GLN A 167 11.68 36.15 -11.52
C GLN A 167 12.16 35.77 -12.93
N ALA A 168 12.55 34.50 -13.15
CA ALA A 168 13.00 34.00 -14.44
C ALA A 168 11.90 34.01 -15.51
N ARG A 169 12.27 34.11 -16.80
CA ARG A 169 11.34 34.14 -17.94
C ARG A 169 11.85 33.35 -19.14
N ALA A 170 10.92 32.85 -19.95
CA ALA A 170 11.18 32.15 -21.22
C ALA A 170 12.25 31.05 -21.05
N GLY A 171 13.28 31.03 -21.88
CA GLY A 171 14.32 29.99 -21.84
C GLY A 171 15.24 30.03 -20.61
N GLU A 172 15.19 31.07 -19.77
CA GLU A 172 15.85 31.06 -18.46
C GLU A 172 14.95 30.41 -17.39
N PHE A 173 13.64 30.48 -17.59
CA PHE A 173 12.66 29.83 -16.74
C PHE A 173 12.54 28.32 -17.05
N ASP A 174 12.55 27.97 -18.34
CA ASP A 174 12.47 26.59 -18.85
C ASP A 174 13.75 25.78 -18.59
#